data_AF-A0A8C5SUD3-F1
#
_entry.id   AF-A0A8C5SUD3-F1
#
_cell.length_a   1.000
_cell.length_b   1.000
_cell.length_c   1.000
_cell.angle_alpha   90.00
_cell.angle_beta   90.00
_cell.angle_gamma   90.00
#
_symmetry.space_group_name_H-M   'P 1'
#
loop_
_entity.id
_entity.type
_entity.pdbx_description
1 polymer ?
#
loop_
_entity_poly.entity_id
_entity_poly.type
_entity_poly.pdbx_seq_one_letter_code
_entity_poly.pdbx_strand_id
1 'polypeptide(L)'
;IMGDTLMAEFGAAAPYLRKSDKERLEAQTRPFDSRNECFVPDEKEEFVKGKVISREGAMVTVQTENGKTMTVREADFHQQNPPKFDRIEDMAMLTFLHEPAVLFNLKERYASWMIYTYSGLFCVTVNPYKWLPVYNAEVVAAYRGKKRSEAPPHIFSISDNAYQYMLTGRKPSSRGFQAVFKHLQKNCNSRLK
;
A
#
# COMPACT_ATOMS: atom_id res chain seq x y z
N ILE A 1 1.01 21.84 1.08
CA ILE A 1 1.12 22.92 0.06
C ILE A 1 2.08 22.53 -1.07
N MET A 2 3.19 21.83 -0.82
CA MET A 2 4.07 21.38 -1.92
C MET A 2 3.63 20.08 -2.62
N GLY A 3 2.79 19.25 -1.98
CA GLY A 3 2.41 17.93 -2.50
C GLY A 3 1.44 17.99 -3.68
N ASP A 4 0.40 18.83 -3.57
CA ASP A 4 -0.63 18.97 -4.61
C ASP A 4 -0.07 19.56 -5.91
N THR A 5 0.89 20.50 -5.83
CA THR A 5 1.55 21.09 -7.00
C THR A 5 2.34 20.05 -7.79
N LEU A 6 3.03 19.13 -7.10
CA LEU A 6 3.73 18.03 -7.76
C LEU A 6 2.77 17.04 -8.44
N MET A 7 1.55 16.93 -7.92
CA MET A 7 0.54 16.04 -8.49
C MET A 7 -0.14 16.64 -9.72
N ALA A 8 -0.06 17.96 -9.94
CA ALA A 8 -0.63 18.60 -11.11
C ALA A 8 -0.04 18.09 -12.43
N GLU A 9 1.25 17.70 -12.45
CA GLU A 9 1.93 17.12 -13.61
C GLU A 9 1.32 15.78 -14.07
N PHE A 10 0.61 15.08 -13.19
CA PHE A 10 -0.03 13.80 -13.50
C PHE A 10 -1.48 13.97 -14.01
N GLY A 11 -2.00 15.20 -14.06
CA GLY A 11 -3.31 15.52 -14.62
C GLY A 11 -4.44 14.63 -14.06
N ALA A 12 -5.21 14.01 -14.95
CA ALA A 12 -6.32 13.12 -14.58
C ALA A 12 -5.90 11.85 -13.83
N ALA A 13 -4.61 11.47 -13.85
CA ALA A 13 -4.09 10.32 -13.14
C ALA A 13 -3.81 10.60 -11.65
N ALA A 14 -3.67 11.87 -11.27
CA ALA A 14 -3.25 12.26 -9.92
C ALA A 14 -4.05 11.57 -8.79
N PRO A 15 -5.41 11.55 -8.81
CA PRO A 15 -6.20 10.96 -7.73
C PRO A 15 -6.04 9.44 -7.55
N TYR A 16 -5.53 8.77 -8.60
CA TYR A 16 -5.26 7.33 -8.65
C TYR A 16 -3.82 6.97 -8.25
N LEU A 17 -2.92 7.96 -8.21
CA LEU A 17 -1.52 7.78 -7.83
C LEU A 17 -1.28 8.21 -6.38
N ARG A 18 -1.83 9.35 -5.98
CA ARG A 18 -1.69 9.91 -4.63
C ARG A 18 -2.92 10.75 -4.27
N LYS A 19 -3.40 10.61 -3.04
CA LYS A 19 -4.49 11.47 -2.51
C LYS A 19 -4.01 12.88 -2.25
N SER A 20 -4.95 13.83 -2.30
CA SER A 20 -4.67 15.24 -2.03
C SER A 20 -4.04 15.43 -0.64
N ASP A 21 -3.24 16.47 -0.47
CA ASP A 21 -2.65 16.82 0.83
C ASP A 21 -3.75 16.97 1.91
N LYS A 22 -4.93 17.48 1.52
CA LYS A 22 -6.09 17.62 2.40
C LYS A 22 -6.59 16.26 2.91
N GLU A 23 -6.91 15.32 2.03
CA GLU A 23 -7.40 13.98 2.41
C GLU A 23 -6.35 13.20 3.21
N ARG A 24 -5.07 13.41 2.91
CA ARG A 24 -3.96 12.82 3.67
C ARG A 24 -3.91 13.39 5.07
N LEU A 25 -4.01 14.72 5.22
CA LEU A 25 -4.00 15.35 6.53
C LEU A 25 -5.20 14.89 7.36
N GLU A 26 -6.41 14.87 6.79
CA GLU A 26 -7.62 14.40 7.47
C GLU A 26 -7.47 12.95 7.95
N ALA A 27 -6.92 12.06 7.11
CA ALA A 27 -6.65 10.68 7.50
C ALA A 27 -5.61 10.60 8.63
N GLN A 28 -4.57 11.42 8.59
CA GLN A 28 -3.51 11.41 9.60
C GLN A 28 -3.95 11.99 10.96
N THR A 29 -4.92 12.90 10.95
CA THR A 29 -5.45 13.54 12.16
C THR A 29 -6.61 12.77 12.80
N ARG A 30 -6.99 11.60 12.26
CA ARG A 30 -8.08 10.81 12.85
C ARG A 30 -7.74 10.40 14.28
N PRO A 31 -8.71 10.37 15.20
CA PRO A 31 -8.49 9.89 16.55
C PRO A 31 -8.00 8.45 16.48
N PHE A 32 -6.88 8.15 17.13
CA PHE A 32 -6.30 6.83 17.16
C PHE A 32 -5.73 6.54 18.53
N ASP A 33 -6.10 5.39 19.06
CA ASP A 33 -5.54 4.88 20.31
C ASP A 33 -4.69 3.66 20.03
N SER A 34 -3.37 3.83 20.13
CA SER A 34 -2.38 2.78 19.86
C SER A 34 -2.47 1.58 20.81
N ARG A 35 -3.10 1.74 21.98
CA ARG A 35 -3.26 0.64 22.95
C ARG A 35 -4.50 -0.18 22.69
N ASN A 36 -5.53 0.45 22.13
CA ASN A 36 -6.84 -0.14 21.97
C ASN A 36 -7.07 -0.64 20.54
N GLU A 37 -6.48 -0.03 19.51
CA GLU A 37 -6.67 -0.46 18.12
C GLU A 37 -5.74 -1.60 17.72
N CYS A 38 -6.33 -2.70 17.28
CA CYS A 38 -5.62 -3.94 16.93
C CYS A 38 -6.20 -4.64 15.71
N PHE A 39 -5.45 -5.60 15.20
CA PHE A 39 -5.88 -6.63 14.26
C PHE A 39 -5.94 -7.97 14.99
N VAL A 40 -6.99 -8.73 14.71
CA VAL A 40 -7.21 -10.07 15.23
C VAL A 40 -7.58 -11.02 14.10
N PRO A 41 -7.23 -12.30 14.20
CA PRO A 41 -7.62 -13.28 13.20
C PRO A 41 -9.13 -13.49 13.19
N ASP A 42 -9.70 -13.70 12.01
CA ASP A 42 -11.10 -14.06 11.80
C ASP A 42 -11.24 -15.22 10.81
N GLU A 43 -12.22 -16.09 11.02
CA GLU A 43 -12.43 -17.28 10.19
C GLU A 43 -12.88 -16.95 8.76
N LYS A 44 -13.50 -15.79 8.53
CA LYS A 44 -14.05 -15.40 7.22
C LYS A 44 -13.16 -14.42 6.46
N GLU A 45 -12.64 -13.41 7.15
CA GLU A 45 -11.85 -12.32 6.54
C GLU A 45 -10.33 -12.47 6.75
N GLU A 46 -9.87 -13.60 7.29
CA GLU A 46 -8.49 -13.88 7.78
C GLU A 46 -8.05 -12.97 8.92
N PHE A 47 -8.14 -11.65 8.75
CA PHE A 47 -7.86 -10.64 9.75
C PHE A 47 -8.89 -9.51 9.72
N VAL A 48 -9.32 -9.08 10.89
CA VAL A 48 -10.25 -7.96 11.08
C VAL A 48 -9.68 -6.91 12.03
N LYS A 49 -10.07 -5.65 11.83
CA LYS A 49 -9.80 -4.58 12.78
C LYS A 49 -10.69 -4.75 14.02
N GLY A 50 -10.16 -4.37 15.17
CA GLY A 50 -10.93 -4.34 16.40
C GLY A 50 -10.37 -3.39 17.45
N LYS A 51 -11.17 -3.17 18.49
CA LYS A 51 -10.85 -2.38 19.68
C LYS A 51 -10.78 -3.28 20.90
N VAL A 52 -9.70 -3.19 21.66
CA VAL A 52 -9.54 -3.92 22.92
C VAL A 52 -10.57 -3.40 23.93
N ILE A 53 -11.32 -4.33 24.54
CA ILE A 53 -12.23 -4.04 25.66
C ILE A 53 -11.53 -4.37 26.99
N SER A 54 -10.98 -5.57 27.10
CA SER A 54 -10.32 -6.04 28.32
C SER A 54 -9.11 -6.93 28.01
N ARG A 55 -8.19 -6.99 28.97
CA ARG A 55 -7.04 -7.88 28.95
C ARG A 55 -7.01 -8.65 30.26
N GLU A 56 -7.13 -9.97 30.16
CA GLU A 56 -7.16 -10.88 31.30
C GLU A 56 -6.06 -11.92 31.14
N GLY A 57 -4.93 -11.69 31.83
CA GLY A 57 -3.75 -12.55 31.73
C GLY A 57 -3.23 -12.64 30.29
N ALA A 58 -3.24 -13.84 29.72
CA ALA A 58 -2.77 -14.12 28.35
C ALA A 58 -3.87 -14.00 27.27
N MET A 59 -5.07 -13.54 27.65
CA MET A 59 -6.22 -13.42 26.76
C MET A 59 -6.63 -11.95 26.61
N VAL A 60 -6.95 -11.55 25.38
CA VAL A 60 -7.38 -10.19 25.04
C VAL A 60 -8.78 -10.27 24.44
N THR A 61 -9.73 -9.56 25.05
CA THR A 61 -11.09 -9.44 24.53
C THR A 61 -11.18 -8.22 23.63
N VAL A 62 -11.52 -8.43 22.37
CA VAL A 62 -11.57 -7.42 21.32
C VAL A 62 -12.96 -7.34 20.73
N GLN A 63 -13.48 -6.12 20.57
CA GLN A 63 -14.65 -5.84 19.76
C GLN A 63 -14.20 -5.60 18.32
N THR A 64 -14.58 -6.51 17.41
CA THR A 64 -14.29 -6.35 15.98
C THR A 64 -15.12 -5.22 15.37
N GLU A 65 -14.66 -4.67 14.25
CA GLU A 65 -15.40 -3.66 13.47
C GLU A 65 -16.77 -4.17 13.00
N ASN A 66 -16.92 -5.49 12.86
CA ASN A 66 -18.18 -6.17 12.54
C ASN A 66 -19.16 -6.27 13.73
N GLY A 67 -18.83 -5.68 14.88
CA GLY A 67 -19.64 -5.68 16.09
C GLY A 67 -19.58 -6.98 16.92
N LYS A 68 -18.84 -7.99 16.46
CA LYS A 68 -18.62 -9.26 17.17
C LYS A 68 -17.53 -9.09 18.22
N THR A 69 -17.79 -9.52 19.45
CA THR A 69 -16.78 -9.61 20.52
C THR A 69 -16.09 -10.96 20.46
N MET A 70 -14.76 -10.97 20.48
CA MET A 70 -13.94 -12.17 20.38
C MET A 70 -12.84 -12.11 21.43
N THR A 71 -12.54 -13.25 22.04
CA THR A 71 -11.41 -13.37 22.95
C THR A 71 -10.31 -14.14 22.23
N VAL A 72 -9.16 -13.49 22.05
CA VAL A 72 -7.99 -14.04 21.36
C VAL A 72 -6.80 -14.12 22.31
N ARG A 73 -5.81 -14.94 21.96
CA ARG A 73 -4.56 -15.00 22.73
C ARG A 73 -3.74 -13.76 22.45
N GLU A 74 -2.92 -13.35 23.41
CA GLU A 74 -1.99 -12.23 23.22
C GLU A 74 -0.97 -12.47 22.07
N ALA A 75 -0.67 -13.73 21.75
CA ALA A 75 0.21 -14.09 20.62
C ALA A 75 -0.43 -13.80 19.24
N ASP A 76 -1.75 -13.88 19.13
CA ASP A 76 -2.50 -13.65 17.89
C ASP A 76 -2.97 -12.19 17.76
N PHE A 77 -2.58 -11.37 18.74
CA PHE A 77 -2.90 -9.94 18.79
C PHE A 77 -1.82 -9.15 18.05
N HIS A 78 -2.25 -8.34 17.07
CA HIS A 78 -1.35 -7.48 16.31
C HIS A 78 -1.75 -6.01 16.45
N GLN A 79 -0.82 -5.14 16.82
CA GLN A 79 -1.10 -3.71 16.96
C GLN A 79 -1.33 -3.03 15.60
N GLN A 80 -2.25 -2.07 15.54
CA GLN A 80 -2.41 -1.24 14.34
C GLN A 80 -1.28 -0.20 14.25
N ASN A 81 -0.91 0.14 13.01
CA ASN A 81 0.00 1.26 12.78
C ASN A 81 -0.77 2.57 13.01
N PRO A 82 -0.10 3.62 13.55
CA PRO A 82 -0.71 4.94 13.68
C PRO A 82 -1.24 5.48 12.34
N PRO A 83 -2.26 6.37 12.35
CA PRO A 83 -2.87 6.92 11.13
C PRO A 83 -1.91 7.66 10.22
N LYS A 84 -0.77 8.10 10.76
CA LYS A 84 0.35 8.65 9.98
C LYS A 84 0.78 7.70 8.84
N PHE A 85 0.61 6.40 9.03
CA PHE A 85 0.99 5.35 8.10
C PHE A 85 -0.17 4.87 7.22
N ASP A 86 -1.33 5.51 7.28
CA ASP A 86 -2.46 5.17 6.43
C ASP A 86 -2.11 5.34 4.96
N ARG A 87 -2.42 4.30 4.17
CA ARG A 87 -2.20 4.27 2.72
C ARG A 87 -0.77 4.63 2.32
N ILE A 88 0.23 4.21 3.09
CA ILE A 88 1.62 4.51 2.82
C ILE A 88 2.07 3.99 1.45
N GLU A 89 2.95 4.76 0.80
CA GLU A 89 3.47 4.44 -0.52
C GLU A 89 4.51 3.31 -0.50
N ASP A 90 5.27 3.18 0.58
CA ASP A 90 6.23 2.11 0.81
C ASP A 90 5.96 1.43 2.15
N MET A 91 5.50 0.18 2.10
CA MET A 91 5.17 -0.62 3.28
C MET A 91 6.40 -0.96 4.12
N ALA A 92 7.61 -0.87 3.56
CA ALA A 92 8.83 -1.04 4.35
C ALA A 92 9.05 0.09 5.38
N MET A 93 8.29 1.17 5.29
CA MET A 93 8.32 2.28 6.25
C MET A 93 7.31 2.13 7.39
N LEU A 94 6.52 1.04 7.43
CA LEU A 94 5.60 0.76 8.53
C LEU A 94 6.38 0.48 9.82
N THR A 95 5.82 0.88 10.97
CA THR A 95 6.44 0.61 12.28
C THR A 95 6.23 -0.84 12.66
N PHE A 96 5.01 -1.34 12.48
CA PHE A 96 4.66 -2.74 12.67
C PHE A 96 4.46 -3.38 11.30
N LEU A 97 5.42 -4.22 10.90
CA LEU A 97 5.39 -4.95 9.64
C LEU A 97 5.03 -6.41 9.90
N HIS A 98 3.73 -6.65 10.08
CA HIS A 98 3.12 -7.97 10.19
C HIS A 98 2.12 -8.18 9.05
N GLU A 99 1.65 -9.41 8.87
CA GLU A 99 0.73 -9.79 7.78
C GLU A 99 -0.52 -8.91 7.70
N PRO A 100 -1.26 -8.63 8.80
CA PRO A 100 -2.45 -7.79 8.70
C PRO A 100 -2.12 -6.33 8.35
N ALA A 101 -1.00 -5.77 8.80
CA ALA A 101 -0.62 -4.40 8.43
C ALA A 101 -0.41 -4.25 6.92
N VAL A 102 0.24 -5.23 6.28
CA VAL A 102 0.45 -5.25 4.83
C VAL A 102 -0.89 -5.40 4.11
N LEU A 103 -1.73 -6.35 4.55
CA LEU A 103 -3.03 -6.63 3.96
C LEU A 103 -3.94 -5.38 3.99
N PHE A 104 -4.07 -4.74 5.15
CA PHE A 104 -4.94 -3.57 5.30
C PHE A 104 -4.44 -2.35 4.55
N ASN A 105 -3.12 -2.12 4.49
CA ASN A 105 -2.58 -1.04 3.67
C ASN A 105 -2.90 -1.24 2.18
N LEU A 106 -2.77 -2.47 1.67
CA LEU A 106 -3.15 -2.80 0.29
C LEU A 106 -4.67 -2.65 0.08
N LYS A 107 -5.50 -3.13 1.02
CA LYS A 107 -6.98 -3.04 0.97
C LYS A 107 -7.44 -1.58 0.90
N GLU A 108 -6.90 -0.70 1.75
CA GLU A 108 -7.26 0.72 1.80
C GLU A 108 -6.78 1.51 0.58
N ARG A 109 -5.58 1.20 0.09
CA ARG A 109 -5.06 1.80 -1.16
C ARG A 109 -5.90 1.38 -2.35
N TYR A 110 -6.24 0.09 -2.44
CA TYR A 110 -7.10 -0.43 -3.50
C TYR A 110 -8.51 0.18 -3.46
N ALA A 111 -9.13 0.29 -2.27
CA ALA A 111 -10.42 0.97 -2.10
C ALA A 111 -10.39 2.44 -2.55
N SER A 112 -9.20 3.06 -2.47
CA SER A 112 -8.93 4.42 -2.94
C SER A 112 -8.55 4.50 -4.42
N TRP A 113 -8.63 3.40 -5.17
CA TRP A 113 -8.19 3.22 -6.57
C TRP A 113 -6.69 3.41 -6.82
N MET A 114 -5.87 3.28 -5.78
CA MET A 114 -4.41 3.28 -5.88
C MET A 114 -3.90 1.84 -5.95
N ILE A 115 -3.60 1.38 -7.16
CA ILE A 115 -3.26 -0.03 -7.43
C ILE A 115 -1.79 -0.39 -7.22
N TYR A 116 -0.92 0.61 -7.13
CA TYR A 116 0.51 0.44 -6.97
C TYR A 116 0.95 0.79 -5.55
N THR A 117 1.77 -0.06 -4.95
CA THR A 117 2.34 0.13 -3.61
C THR A 117 3.75 -0.46 -3.60
N TYR A 118 4.72 0.26 -3.04
CA TYR A 118 6.05 -0.29 -2.82
C TYR A 118 6.09 -1.15 -1.55
N SER A 119 6.94 -2.18 -1.60
CA SER A 119 7.31 -3.00 -0.46
C SER A 119 8.82 -3.13 -0.48
N GLY A 120 9.51 -2.12 0.04
CA GLY A 120 10.96 -2.03 0.02
C GLY A 120 11.49 -1.92 -1.40
N LEU A 121 12.04 -3.01 -1.95
CA LEU A 121 12.55 -3.04 -3.33
C LEU A 121 11.49 -3.47 -4.35
N PHE A 122 10.36 -4.02 -3.90
CA PHE A 122 9.33 -4.56 -4.78
C PHE A 122 8.25 -3.54 -5.08
N CYS A 123 7.64 -3.64 -6.26
CA CYS A 123 6.43 -2.93 -6.62
C CYS A 123 5.28 -3.93 -6.66
N VAL A 124 4.35 -3.80 -5.71
CA VAL A 124 3.12 -4.59 -5.65
C VAL A 124 2.07 -3.91 -6.53
N THR A 125 1.42 -4.70 -7.39
CA THR A 125 0.33 -4.23 -8.25
C THR A 125 -0.90 -5.09 -8.02
N VAL A 126 -2.04 -4.45 -7.76
CA VAL A 126 -3.34 -5.10 -7.64
C VAL A 126 -4.16 -4.87 -8.90
N ASN A 127 -4.84 -5.89 -9.42
CA ASN A 127 -5.66 -5.76 -10.63
C ASN A 127 -6.89 -4.87 -10.36
N PRO A 128 -7.07 -3.71 -11.04
CA PRO A 128 -8.20 -2.81 -10.82
C PRO A 128 -9.55 -3.33 -11.33
N TYR A 129 -9.56 -4.34 -12.22
CA TYR A 129 -10.75 -4.79 -12.96
C TYR A 129 -11.53 -3.65 -13.67
N LYS A 130 -10.91 -2.48 -13.81
CA LYS A 130 -11.46 -1.24 -14.38
C LYS A 130 -10.34 -0.50 -15.08
N TRP A 131 -10.68 0.19 -16.17
CA TRP A 131 -9.73 1.04 -16.87
C TRP A 131 -9.44 2.32 -16.05
N LEU A 132 -8.17 2.60 -15.81
CA LEU A 132 -7.70 3.76 -15.05
C LEU A 132 -6.82 4.65 -15.94
N PRO A 133 -6.93 5.99 -15.85
CA PRO A 133 -6.17 6.92 -16.70
C PRO A 133 -4.70 7.09 -16.26
N VAL A 134 -4.06 6.02 -15.76
CA VAL A 134 -2.68 6.05 -15.23
C VAL A 134 -1.60 5.71 -16.26
N TYR A 135 -2.00 5.30 -17.47
CA TYR A 135 -1.09 4.89 -18.55
C TYR A 135 -0.99 5.91 -19.69
N ASN A 136 -1.44 7.15 -19.47
CA ASN A 136 -1.41 8.20 -20.49
C ASN A 136 0.02 8.70 -20.74
N ALA A 137 0.25 9.28 -21.93
CA ALA A 137 1.55 9.83 -22.30
C ALA A 137 2.05 10.94 -21.34
N GLU A 138 1.12 11.72 -20.78
CA GLU A 138 1.40 12.72 -19.74
C GLU A 138 2.05 12.08 -18.51
N VAL A 139 1.54 10.93 -18.07
CA VAL A 139 2.07 10.20 -16.91
C VAL A 139 3.46 9.65 -17.23
N VAL A 140 3.68 9.14 -18.44
CA VAL A 140 5.02 8.69 -18.88
C VAL A 140 6.03 9.84 -18.81
N ALA A 141 5.67 11.02 -19.34
CA ALA A 141 6.52 12.20 -19.28
C ALA A 141 6.77 12.64 -17.83
N ALA A 142 5.75 12.62 -16.97
CA ALA A 142 5.85 12.99 -15.57
C ALA A 142 6.71 12.04 -14.73
N TYR A 143 6.90 10.77 -15.13
CA TYR A 143 7.78 9.81 -14.43
C TYR A 143 9.23 9.82 -14.93
N ARG A 144 9.51 10.47 -16.07
CA ARG A 144 10.83 10.42 -16.72
C ARG A 144 11.89 11.11 -15.86
N GLY A 145 12.98 10.39 -15.55
CA GLY A 145 14.10 10.93 -14.79
C GLY A 145 13.82 11.20 -13.31
N LYS A 146 12.65 10.81 -12.79
CA LYS A 146 12.31 11.01 -11.37
C LYS A 146 12.77 9.84 -10.52
N LYS A 147 13.30 10.15 -9.34
CA LYS A 147 13.63 9.12 -8.34
C LYS A 147 12.36 8.54 -7.74
N ARG A 148 12.48 7.33 -7.19
CA ARG A 148 11.38 6.62 -6.52
C ARG A 148 10.73 7.42 -5.37
N SER A 149 11.49 8.28 -4.69
CA SER A 149 11.01 9.14 -3.60
C SER A 149 10.26 10.38 -4.07
N GLU A 150 10.45 10.79 -5.32
CA GLU A 150 9.92 12.03 -5.88
C GLU A 150 8.58 11.82 -6.58
N ALA A 151 8.30 10.59 -7.00
CA ALA A 151 7.06 10.22 -7.70
C ALA A 151 6.30 9.13 -6.95
N PRO A 152 4.95 9.11 -7.02
CA PRO A 152 4.15 8.07 -6.38
C PRO A 152 4.47 6.67 -6.94
N PRO A 153 4.09 5.58 -6.23
CA PRO A 153 4.30 4.23 -6.71
C PRO A 153 3.69 3.98 -8.09
N HIS A 154 4.51 3.53 -9.04
CA HIS A 154 4.05 3.17 -10.39
C HIS A 154 5.05 2.27 -11.11
N ILE A 155 4.58 1.48 -12.07
CA ILE A 155 5.42 0.62 -12.89
C ILE A 155 6.42 1.40 -13.76
N PHE A 156 6.06 2.62 -14.17
CA PHE A 156 6.95 3.53 -14.91
C PHE A 156 8.14 3.98 -14.07
N SER A 157 7.97 4.16 -12.76
CA SER A 157 9.09 4.47 -11.87
C SER A 157 10.12 3.33 -11.85
N ILE A 158 9.66 2.07 -11.79
CA ILE A 158 10.57 0.91 -11.85
C ILE A 158 11.29 0.84 -13.20
N SER A 159 10.56 1.08 -14.29
CA SER A 159 11.08 1.00 -15.65
C SER A 159 12.10 2.11 -15.93
N ASP A 160 11.80 3.35 -15.54
CA ASP A 160 12.69 4.50 -15.73
C ASP A 160 13.95 4.39 -14.87
N ASN A 161 13.81 4.04 -13.58
CA ASN A 161 14.98 3.84 -12.71
C ASN A 161 15.92 2.76 -13.25
N ALA A 162 15.38 1.67 -13.78
CA ALA A 162 16.20 0.64 -14.40
C ALA A 162 16.91 1.09 -15.68
N TYR A 163 16.22 1.86 -16.51
CA TYR A 163 16.82 2.46 -17.71
C TYR A 163 17.94 3.44 -17.33
N GLN A 164 17.75 4.27 -16.31
CA GLN A 164 18.78 5.16 -15.76
C GLN A 164 19.98 4.39 -15.19
N TYR A 165 19.74 3.28 -14.48
CA TYR A 165 20.83 2.43 -13.99
C TYR A 165 21.66 1.82 -15.12
N MET A 166 21.00 1.38 -16.20
CA MET A 166 21.66 0.87 -17.39
C MET A 166 22.57 1.94 -18.04
N LEU A 167 22.07 3.17 -18.21
CA LEU A 167 22.84 4.26 -18.82
C LEU A 167 24.01 4.74 -17.95
N THR A 168 23.86 4.72 -16.64
CA THR A 168 24.91 5.13 -15.69
C THR A 168 25.97 4.06 -15.43
N GLY A 169 25.90 2.91 -16.13
CA GLY A 169 26.89 1.83 -16.04
C GLY A 169 26.87 1.06 -14.72
N ARG A 170 25.86 1.27 -13.85
CA ARG A 170 25.67 0.49 -12.64
C ARG A 170 24.85 -0.75 -13.00
N LYS A 171 25.40 -1.95 -12.77
CA LYS A 171 24.64 -3.19 -12.97
C LYS A 171 23.33 -3.11 -12.17
N PRO A 172 22.16 -3.25 -12.81
CA PRO A 172 20.92 -3.33 -12.06
C PRO A 172 21.00 -4.55 -11.14
N SER A 173 20.62 -4.37 -9.88
CA SER A 173 20.51 -5.48 -8.93
C SER A 173 19.50 -6.48 -9.49
N SER A 174 19.98 -7.55 -10.12
CA SER A 174 19.20 -8.57 -10.84
C SER A 174 18.12 -9.26 -9.99
N ARG A 175 18.11 -9.03 -8.67
CA ARG A 175 17.12 -9.52 -7.70
C ARG A 175 15.79 -8.74 -7.69
N GLY A 176 15.76 -7.47 -8.14
CA GLY A 176 14.54 -6.66 -8.10
C GLY A 176 13.57 -6.90 -9.27
N PHE A 177 14.09 -7.33 -10.42
CA PHE A 177 13.31 -7.51 -11.65
C PHE A 177 12.48 -8.81 -11.70
N GLN A 178 12.88 -9.84 -10.95
CA GLN A 178 12.27 -11.17 -11.04
C GLN A 178 10.83 -11.25 -10.48
N ALA A 179 10.44 -10.35 -9.57
CA ALA A 179 9.10 -10.38 -8.98
C ALA A 179 8.03 -9.74 -9.89
N VAL A 180 8.39 -8.73 -10.68
CA VAL A 180 7.46 -7.99 -11.55
C VAL A 180 6.96 -8.88 -12.71
N PHE A 181 7.79 -9.79 -13.21
CA PHE A 181 7.44 -10.61 -14.37
C PHE A 181 6.66 -11.90 -14.03
N LYS A 182 6.90 -12.51 -12.87
CA LYS A 182 6.29 -13.83 -12.55
C LYS A 182 4.78 -13.79 -12.34
N HIS A 183 4.20 -12.64 -11.96
CA HIS A 183 2.76 -12.53 -11.76
C HIS A 183 2.01 -12.05 -13.02
N LEU A 184 2.63 -11.19 -13.85
CA LEU A 184 2.04 -10.75 -15.12
C LEU A 184 1.98 -11.88 -16.16
N GLN A 185 2.98 -12.77 -16.19
CA GLN A 185 3.01 -13.87 -17.15
C GLN A 185 2.01 -15.00 -16.83
N LYS A 186 1.65 -15.20 -15.55
CA LYS A 186 0.63 -16.19 -15.15
C LYS A 186 -0.79 -15.74 -15.45
N ASN A 187 -1.10 -14.44 -15.37
CA ASN A 187 -2.45 -13.92 -15.61
C ASN A 187 -2.74 -13.58 -17.07
N CYS A 188 -1.73 -13.30 -17.91
CA CYS A 188 -1.95 -13.18 -19.36
C CYS A 188 -2.18 -14.53 -20.06
N ASN A 189 -1.63 -15.63 -19.55
CA ASN A 189 -1.80 -16.96 -20.15
C ASN A 189 -3.08 -17.69 -19.74
N SER A 190 -3.81 -17.23 -18.72
CA SER A 190 -5.06 -17.84 -18.24
C SER A 190 -6.32 -17.20 -18.81
N ARG A 191 -6.21 -16.13 -19.62
CA ARG A 191 -7.35 -15.45 -20.27
C ARG A 191 -7.37 -15.53 -21.81
N LEU A 192 -6.49 -16.33 -22.40
CA LEU A 192 -6.44 -16.62 -23.85
C LEU A 192 -6.61 -18.12 -24.16
N LYS A 193 -7.27 -18.86 -23.27
CA LYS A 193 -7.82 -20.19 -23.56
C LYS A 193 -9.26 -20.27 -23.08
#